data_AF-A0A6V7V2Q5-F1
#
_entry.id   AF-A0A6V7V2Q5-F1
#
_cell.length_a   1.000
_cell.length_b   1.000
_cell.length_c   1.000
_cell.angle_alpha   90.00
_cell.angle_beta   90.00
_cell.angle_gamma   90.00
#
_symmetry.space_group_name_H-M   'P 1'
#
loop_
_entity.id
_entity.type
_entity.pdbx_description
1 polymer ?
#
loop_
_entity_poly.entity_id
_entity_poly.type
_entity_poly.pdbx_seq_one_letter_code
_entity_poly.pdbx_strand_id
1 'polypeptide(L)'
;MPNYVKIQNDSTLNTEAYYQMSFGQKIIYLRRLLGYYLLYDNYEKRKIDRQIFSYLSTERRLIKKQNNEQLLSRLGDRFQSAIDDIQNPFDCYKARILVCPIDATNWGFGFVTHQIRICLLYALESRRTMVIKNLKRFYKYSVKWFNLFDSTSNCSYAKHVRPFIPLNEYLDLEQSERILIFSISSRYGEIRAFDYIPQQLKKIFKYHANPSHWFHGQLIRYIWKENKKTEKLVKQMISRIPFECGPIVGIHVRRTDKITETKLRKLEEYMVRTRDRIDTIYRWKISMSILSIIDIIER
;
A
#
# COMPACT_ATOMS: atom_id res chain seq x y z
N MET A 1 17.27 38.01 28.38
CA MET A 1 18.55 37.55 27.79
C MET A 1 18.84 36.16 28.32
N PRO A 2 19.52 35.25 27.60
CA PRO A 2 20.01 35.32 26.20
C PRO A 2 19.60 34.05 25.39
N ASN A 3 19.56 33.90 24.06
CA ASN A 3 20.05 34.65 22.90
C ASN A 3 19.26 34.18 21.66
N TYR A 4 18.72 35.11 20.86
CA TYR A 4 18.54 34.92 19.42
C TYR A 4 19.55 35.83 18.72
N VAL A 5 20.29 35.31 17.74
CA VAL A 5 21.25 36.09 16.92
C VAL A 5 20.60 36.40 15.57
N LYS A 6 20.70 37.67 15.17
CA LYS A 6 20.32 38.19 13.85
C LYS A 6 21.46 37.95 12.87
N ILE A 7 21.16 37.37 11.71
CA ILE A 7 22.04 37.42 10.54
C ILE A 7 21.28 38.12 9.42
N GLN A 8 21.75 39.31 9.06
CA GLN A 8 21.48 39.90 7.76
C GLN A 8 22.42 39.25 6.74
N ASN A 9 21.85 38.63 5.72
CA ASN A 9 22.33 38.78 4.36
C ASN A 9 21.16 38.54 3.40
N ASP A 10 21.09 39.44 2.44
CA ASP A 10 19.97 39.76 1.58
C ASP A 10 19.71 38.64 0.55
N SER A 11 18.48 38.10 0.55
CA SER A 11 17.83 37.38 -0.56
C SER A 11 16.55 36.65 -0.09
N THR A 12 15.62 37.37 0.55
CA THR A 12 14.30 36.80 0.83
C THR A 12 13.36 36.99 -0.37
N LEU A 13 13.25 35.96 -1.20
CA LEU A 13 11.96 35.66 -1.84
C LEU A 13 11.21 34.71 -0.91
N ASN A 14 10.18 35.27 -0.26
CA ASN A 14 9.40 34.63 0.78
C ASN A 14 8.60 33.44 0.20
N THR A 15 9.06 32.21 0.46
CA THR A 15 8.44 30.95 0.01
C THR A 15 7.02 30.77 0.57
N GLU A 16 6.71 31.30 1.75
CA GLU A 16 5.34 31.24 2.31
C GLU A 16 4.33 32.08 1.52
N ALA A 17 4.75 33.21 0.94
CA ALA A 17 3.87 34.07 0.15
C ALA A 17 3.46 33.43 -1.18
N TYR A 18 4.36 32.66 -1.82
CA TYR A 18 4.07 31.96 -3.08
C TYR A 18 2.95 30.92 -2.93
N TYR A 19 2.92 30.17 -1.83
CA TYR A 19 1.90 29.13 -1.62
C TYR A 19 0.50 29.71 -1.36
N GLN A 20 0.39 30.97 -0.93
CA GLN A 20 -0.86 31.69 -0.73
C GLN A 20 -1.37 32.42 -2.00
N MET A 21 -0.59 32.44 -3.08
CA MET A 21 -0.96 33.10 -4.34
C MET A 21 -2.02 32.30 -5.12
N SER A 22 -2.97 33.01 -5.71
CA SER A 22 -3.91 32.45 -6.69
C SER A 22 -3.19 31.95 -7.95
N PHE A 23 -3.84 31.06 -8.71
CA PHE A 23 -3.25 30.51 -9.95
C PHE A 23 -2.82 31.61 -10.95
N GLY A 24 -3.62 32.67 -11.08
CA GLY A 24 -3.28 33.83 -11.92
C GLY A 24 -2.09 34.62 -11.37
N GLN A 25 -2.01 34.81 -10.05
CA GLN A 25 -0.87 35.47 -9.40
C GLN A 25 0.42 34.67 -9.59
N LYS A 26 0.36 33.33 -9.50
CA LYS A 26 1.51 32.44 -9.75
C LYS A 26 2.00 32.50 -11.20
N ILE A 27 1.10 32.59 -12.18
CA ILE A 27 1.50 32.78 -13.59
C ILE A 27 2.24 34.10 -13.76
N ILE A 28 1.70 35.19 -13.22
CA ILE A 28 2.33 36.52 -13.33
C ILE A 28 3.70 36.54 -12.65
N TYR A 29 3.78 35.95 -11.45
CA TYR A 29 5.03 35.82 -10.70
C TYR A 29 6.08 35.02 -11.48
N LEU A 30 5.73 33.84 -12.01
CA LEU A 30 6.64 33.00 -12.78
C LEU A 30 7.03 33.61 -14.12
N ARG A 31 6.13 34.34 -14.80
CA ARG A 31 6.46 35.11 -16.01
C ARG A 31 7.48 36.20 -15.73
N ARG A 32 7.34 36.93 -14.62
CA ARG A 32 8.34 37.94 -14.19
C ARG A 32 9.67 37.29 -13.88
N LEU A 33 9.66 36.19 -13.12
CA LEU A 33 10.86 35.46 -12.73
C LEU A 33 11.63 34.91 -13.94
N LEU A 34 10.91 34.39 -14.94
CA LEU A 34 11.49 33.80 -16.15
C LEU A 34 11.79 34.84 -17.25
N GLY A 35 11.77 36.14 -16.93
CA GLY A 35 12.08 37.20 -17.89
C GLY A 35 11.14 37.27 -19.08
N TYR A 36 9.91 36.75 -18.97
CA TYR A 36 8.94 36.65 -20.07
C TYR A 36 8.70 37.97 -20.80
N TYR A 37 8.67 39.07 -20.03
CA TYR A 37 8.40 40.42 -20.55
C TYR A 37 9.61 41.05 -21.25
N LEU A 38 10.80 40.49 -21.09
CA LEU A 38 12.04 40.93 -21.73
C LEU A 38 12.27 40.24 -23.09
N LEU A 39 11.49 39.21 -23.41
CA LEU A 39 11.58 38.50 -24.68
C LEU A 39 10.85 39.26 -25.79
N TYR A 40 11.48 39.36 -26.96
CA TYR A 40 10.86 39.91 -28.17
C TYR A 40 10.19 38.83 -29.03
N ASP A 41 10.72 37.60 -29.02
CA ASP A 41 10.20 36.48 -29.79
C ASP A 41 8.97 35.82 -29.14
N ASN A 42 7.93 35.65 -29.95
CA ASN A 42 6.68 35.00 -29.54
C ASN A 42 6.81 33.49 -29.36
N TYR A 43 7.77 32.85 -30.03
CA TYR A 43 8.01 31.42 -29.88
C TYR A 43 8.60 31.11 -28.49
N GLU A 44 9.64 31.83 -28.07
CA GLU A 44 10.22 31.68 -26.72
C GLU A 44 9.22 32.02 -25.60
N LYS A 45 8.35 33.04 -25.78
CA LYS A 45 7.26 33.32 -24.84
C LYS A 45 6.30 32.12 -24.68
N ARG A 46 5.88 31.50 -25.79
CA ARG A 46 4.99 30.32 -25.74
C ARG A 46 5.65 29.13 -25.04
N LYS A 47 6.96 28.96 -25.18
CA LYS A 47 7.73 27.91 -24.50
C LYS A 47 7.72 28.11 -23.00
N ILE A 48 7.96 29.34 -22.52
CA ILE A 48 7.87 29.69 -21.10
C ILE A 48 6.45 29.46 -20.57
N ASP A 49 5.42 29.90 -21.28
CA ASP A 49 4.04 29.69 -20.86
C ASP A 49 3.70 28.20 -20.70
N ARG A 50 4.11 27.35 -21.65
CA ARG A 50 3.92 25.89 -21.54
C ARG A 50 4.63 25.32 -20.31
N GLN A 51 5.84 25.78 -20.01
CA GLN A 51 6.57 25.34 -18.81
C GLN A 51 5.85 25.78 -17.53
N ILE A 52 5.39 27.02 -17.46
CA ILE A 52 4.61 27.55 -16.33
C ILE A 52 3.33 26.74 -16.13
N PHE A 53 2.55 26.51 -17.20
CA PHE A 53 1.31 25.73 -17.10
C PHE A 53 1.57 24.27 -16.70
N SER A 54 2.61 23.65 -17.26
CA SER A 54 3.02 22.29 -16.88
C SER A 54 3.39 22.21 -15.40
N TYR A 55 4.20 23.14 -14.92
CA TYR A 55 4.63 23.24 -13.54
C TYR A 55 3.43 23.44 -12.59
N LEU A 56 2.58 24.44 -12.85
CA LEU A 56 1.42 24.73 -11.98
C LEU A 56 0.36 23.61 -12.00
N SER A 57 0.18 22.93 -13.13
CA SER A 57 -0.71 21.75 -13.20
C SER A 57 -0.17 20.59 -12.34
N THR A 58 1.15 20.45 -12.28
CA THR A 58 1.85 19.45 -11.47
C THR A 58 1.82 19.80 -9.99
N GLU A 59 2.09 21.06 -9.64
CA GLU A 59 1.99 21.59 -8.27
C GLU A 59 0.58 21.32 -7.68
N ARG A 60 -0.47 21.66 -8.44
CA ARG A 60 -1.87 21.41 -8.05
C ARG A 60 -2.15 19.93 -7.83
N ARG A 61 -1.53 19.04 -8.62
CA ARG A 61 -1.63 17.58 -8.49
C ARG A 61 -0.92 17.08 -7.22
N LEU A 62 0.22 17.69 -6.85
CA LEU A 62 1.00 17.33 -5.66
C LEU A 62 0.33 17.77 -4.35
N ILE A 63 -0.18 19.00 -4.29
CA ILE A 63 -0.92 19.52 -3.12
C ILE A 63 -2.17 18.68 -2.83
N LYS A 64 -2.88 18.26 -3.89
CA LYS A 64 -4.05 17.37 -3.75
C LYS A 64 -3.67 15.97 -3.27
N LYS A 65 -2.41 15.54 -3.46
CA LYS A 65 -1.92 14.19 -3.11
C LYS A 65 -1.50 14.08 -1.64
N GLN A 66 -0.98 15.16 -1.04
CA GLN A 66 -0.48 15.16 0.35
C GLN A 66 -1.61 14.95 1.38
N ASN A 67 -2.82 15.46 1.12
CA ASN A 67 -4.00 15.18 1.94
C ASN A 67 -4.52 13.73 1.81
N ASN A 68 -4.21 13.02 0.72
CA ASN A 68 -4.73 11.66 0.50
C ASN A 68 -4.00 10.64 1.37
N GLU A 69 -2.70 10.82 1.61
CA GLU A 69 -1.90 9.87 2.40
C GLU A 69 -2.41 9.78 3.85
N GLN A 70 -2.55 10.93 4.52
CA GLN A 70 -3.07 10.97 5.89
C GLN A 70 -4.51 10.43 5.97
N LEU A 71 -5.33 10.74 4.97
CA LEU A 71 -6.72 10.27 4.92
C LEU A 71 -6.79 8.75 4.70
N LEU A 72 -6.02 8.21 3.76
CA LEU A 72 -5.93 6.77 3.50
C LEU A 72 -5.34 6.03 4.70
N SER A 73 -4.35 6.62 5.38
CA SER A 73 -3.79 6.06 6.62
C SER A 73 -4.85 5.95 7.71
N ARG A 74 -5.55 7.05 8.03
CA ARG A 74 -6.65 7.06 9.01
C ARG A 74 -7.78 6.09 8.64
N LEU A 75 -8.11 5.98 7.36
CA LEU A 75 -9.11 5.02 6.88
C LEU A 75 -8.64 3.58 7.08
N GLY A 76 -7.37 3.32 6.78
CA GLY A 76 -6.72 2.03 7.01
C GLY A 76 -6.78 1.64 8.48
N ASP A 77 -6.42 2.54 9.40
CA ASP A 77 -6.39 2.24 10.84
C ASP A 77 -7.80 1.96 11.42
N ARG A 78 -8.82 2.71 10.97
CA ARG A 78 -10.21 2.41 11.32
C ARG A 78 -10.64 1.03 10.82
N PHE A 79 -10.24 0.68 9.60
CA PHE A 79 -10.57 -0.61 9.02
C PHE A 79 -9.83 -1.75 9.73
N GLN A 80 -8.55 -1.57 10.08
CA GLN A 80 -7.81 -2.53 10.92
C GLN A 80 -8.49 -2.74 12.28
N SER A 81 -8.93 -1.65 12.93
CA SER A 81 -9.64 -1.72 14.22
C SER A 81 -10.95 -2.51 14.08
N ALA A 82 -11.74 -2.26 13.04
CA ALA A 82 -12.98 -2.99 12.80
C ALA A 82 -12.76 -4.49 12.51
N ILE A 83 -11.67 -4.85 11.83
CA ILE A 83 -11.29 -6.26 11.67
C ILE A 83 -10.94 -6.85 13.04
N ASP A 84 -10.14 -6.12 13.83
CA ASP A 84 -9.71 -6.58 15.15
C ASP A 84 -10.88 -6.83 16.11
N ASP A 85 -11.89 -5.96 16.10
CA ASP A 85 -13.11 -6.12 16.89
C ASP A 85 -13.88 -7.40 16.54
N ILE A 86 -13.96 -7.76 15.26
CA ILE A 86 -14.61 -9.00 14.79
C ILE A 86 -13.75 -10.22 15.11
N GLN A 87 -12.43 -10.08 14.99
CA GLN A 87 -11.51 -11.19 15.20
C GLN A 87 -11.19 -11.46 16.67
N ASN A 88 -11.41 -10.49 17.57
CA ASN A 88 -11.15 -10.61 19.00
C ASN A 88 -12.41 -10.38 19.84
N PRO A 89 -13.43 -11.25 19.72
CA PRO A 89 -14.62 -11.15 20.55
C PRO A 89 -14.27 -11.31 22.02
N PHE A 90 -15.07 -10.70 22.89
CA PHE A 90 -14.95 -10.82 24.34
C PHE A 90 -15.10 -12.26 24.84
N ASP A 91 -16.01 -13.02 24.22
CA ASP A 91 -16.27 -14.43 24.55
C ASP A 91 -16.28 -15.31 23.29
N CYS A 92 -15.19 -16.04 23.08
CA CYS A 92 -15.02 -16.98 21.95
C CYS A 92 -16.01 -18.16 21.96
N TYR A 93 -16.62 -18.49 23.10
CA TYR A 93 -17.63 -19.55 23.16
C TYR A 93 -18.99 -19.10 22.61
N LYS A 94 -19.28 -17.79 22.67
CA LYS A 94 -20.50 -17.18 22.13
C LYS A 94 -20.32 -16.62 20.72
N ALA A 95 -19.09 -16.32 20.33
CA ALA A 95 -18.78 -15.81 19.00
C ALA A 95 -19.22 -16.77 17.89
N ARG A 96 -19.73 -16.20 16.79
CA ARG A 96 -19.92 -16.94 15.53
C ARG A 96 -18.55 -17.11 14.87
N ILE A 97 -18.21 -18.34 14.51
CA ILE A 97 -16.89 -18.71 14.01
C ILE A 97 -17.00 -19.21 12.58
N LEU A 98 -16.07 -18.77 11.73
CA LEU A 98 -15.79 -19.37 10.43
C LEU A 98 -14.44 -20.08 10.51
N VAL A 99 -14.47 -21.41 10.41
CA VAL A 99 -13.29 -22.25 10.49
C VAL A 99 -12.66 -22.36 9.11
N CYS A 100 -11.37 -22.05 9.04
CA CYS A 100 -10.61 -22.03 7.81
C CYS A 100 -9.58 -23.17 7.78
N PRO A 101 -9.86 -24.29 7.09
CA PRO A 101 -8.93 -25.39 6.92
C PRO A 101 -7.87 -25.01 5.89
N ILE A 102 -6.71 -24.56 6.35
CA ILE A 102 -5.64 -24.11 5.45
C ILE A 102 -4.51 -25.13 5.51
N ASP A 103 -4.36 -25.93 4.46
CA ASP A 103 -3.19 -26.79 4.34
C ASP A 103 -2.06 -26.05 3.63
N ALA A 104 -0.99 -25.74 4.37
CA ALA A 104 0.21 -25.09 3.84
C ALA A 104 1.29 -26.09 3.37
N THR A 105 1.04 -27.40 3.52
CA THR A 105 2.10 -28.44 3.45
C THR A 105 2.74 -28.54 2.07
N ASN A 106 2.06 -28.19 0.98
CA ASN A 106 2.57 -28.29 -0.40
C ASN A 106 2.58 -26.95 -1.15
N TRP A 107 2.30 -25.84 -0.48
CA TRP A 107 2.08 -24.55 -1.13
C TRP A 107 3.09 -23.49 -0.71
N GLY A 108 3.37 -22.56 -1.63
CA GLY A 108 4.24 -21.42 -1.37
C GLY A 108 3.58 -20.37 -0.48
N PHE A 109 4.40 -19.55 0.18
CA PHE A 109 3.96 -18.49 1.11
C PHE A 109 2.87 -17.56 0.53
N GLY A 110 3.03 -17.13 -0.73
CA GLY A 110 2.06 -16.27 -1.39
C GLY A 110 0.68 -16.92 -1.56
N PHE A 111 0.64 -18.20 -1.96
CA PHE A 111 -0.61 -18.94 -2.11
C PHE A 111 -1.35 -19.05 -0.78
N VAL A 112 -0.64 -19.45 0.29
CA VAL A 112 -1.21 -19.55 1.64
C VAL A 112 -1.71 -18.20 2.14
N THR A 113 -0.96 -17.12 1.91
CA THR A 113 -1.39 -15.75 2.25
C THR A 113 -2.71 -15.41 1.56
N HIS A 114 -2.86 -15.71 0.27
CA HIS A 114 -4.11 -15.44 -0.45
C HIS A 114 -5.27 -16.30 0.06
N GLN A 115 -5.03 -17.56 0.44
CA GLN A 115 -6.05 -18.44 1.04
C GLN A 115 -6.53 -17.86 2.39
N ILE A 116 -5.61 -17.47 3.29
CA ILE A 116 -5.96 -16.83 4.57
C ILE A 116 -6.75 -15.53 4.32
N ARG A 117 -6.33 -14.71 3.34
CA ARG A 117 -7.02 -13.47 2.97
C ARG A 117 -8.44 -13.70 2.49
N ILE A 118 -8.67 -14.71 1.65
CA ILE A 118 -10.03 -15.05 1.19
C ILE A 118 -10.88 -15.50 2.37
N CYS A 119 -10.32 -16.37 3.22
CA CYS A 119 -10.95 -16.77 4.47
C CYS A 119 -11.36 -15.59 5.36
N LEU A 120 -10.46 -14.62 5.55
CA LEU A 120 -10.75 -13.41 6.32
C LEU A 120 -11.85 -12.59 5.65
N LEU A 121 -11.85 -12.45 4.33
CA LEU A 121 -12.90 -11.74 3.61
C LEU A 121 -14.29 -12.35 3.89
N TYR A 122 -14.44 -13.66 3.72
CA TYR A 122 -15.73 -14.34 3.98
C TYR A 122 -16.12 -14.30 5.47
N ALA A 123 -15.15 -14.39 6.38
CA ALA A 123 -15.39 -14.23 7.81
C ALA A 123 -15.94 -12.82 8.12
N LEU A 124 -15.37 -11.77 7.52
CA LEU A 124 -15.85 -10.39 7.68
C LEU A 124 -17.24 -10.19 7.07
N GLU A 125 -17.49 -10.71 5.86
CA GLU A 125 -18.79 -10.60 5.18
C GLU A 125 -19.91 -11.27 6.00
N SER A 126 -19.63 -12.46 6.55
CA SER A 126 -20.57 -13.22 7.39
C SER A 126 -20.59 -12.78 8.86
N ARG A 127 -19.80 -11.76 9.23
CA ARG A 127 -19.62 -11.27 10.61
C ARG A 127 -19.25 -12.39 11.59
N ARG A 128 -18.32 -13.25 11.17
CA ARG A 128 -17.77 -14.37 11.93
C ARG A 128 -16.30 -14.11 12.27
N THR A 129 -15.89 -14.55 13.45
CA THR A 129 -14.47 -14.62 13.82
C THR A 129 -13.80 -15.74 13.02
N MET A 130 -12.69 -15.45 12.34
CA MET A 130 -11.96 -16.43 11.56
C MET A 130 -11.07 -17.26 12.49
N VAL A 131 -11.20 -18.59 12.43
CA VAL A 131 -10.31 -19.50 13.17
C VAL A 131 -9.63 -20.44 12.19
N ILE A 132 -8.31 -20.34 12.10
CA ILE A 132 -7.53 -21.15 11.16
C ILE A 132 -7.29 -22.54 11.75
N LYS A 133 -7.74 -23.57 11.03
CA LYS A 133 -7.44 -24.97 11.31
C LYS A 133 -6.18 -25.36 10.54
N ASN A 134 -5.17 -25.84 11.27
CA ASN A 134 -3.95 -26.48 10.74
C ASN A 134 -3.01 -25.61 9.90
N LEU A 135 -2.44 -24.52 10.44
CA LEU A 135 -1.25 -23.87 9.83
C LEU A 135 0.01 -24.73 10.04
N LYS A 136 0.12 -25.83 9.27
CA LYS A 136 1.30 -26.69 9.23
C LYS A 136 2.50 -25.95 8.61
N ARG A 137 3.66 -26.61 8.65
CA ARG A 137 4.93 -26.16 8.04
C ARG A 137 4.73 -25.92 6.54
N PHE A 138 5.25 -24.80 6.02
CA PHE A 138 5.40 -24.65 4.58
C PHE A 138 6.42 -25.68 4.08
N TYR A 139 6.07 -26.50 3.07
CA TYR A 139 6.92 -27.57 2.51
C TYR A 139 8.40 -27.16 2.43
N LYS A 140 8.62 -25.98 1.82
CA LYS A 140 9.92 -25.51 1.35
C LYS A 140 10.72 -24.74 2.39
N TYR A 141 10.11 -24.27 3.48
CA TYR A 141 10.75 -23.30 4.37
C TYR A 141 11.00 -23.79 5.79
N SER A 142 10.48 -24.95 6.21
CA SER A 142 10.60 -25.41 7.61
C SER A 142 10.00 -24.47 8.66
N VAL A 143 9.28 -23.44 8.22
CA VAL A 143 8.72 -22.38 9.06
C VAL A 143 7.22 -22.59 9.15
N LYS A 144 6.65 -22.35 10.33
CA LYS A 144 5.20 -22.30 10.54
C LYS A 144 4.76 -20.84 10.52
N TRP A 145 3.52 -20.58 10.10
CA TRP A 145 2.96 -19.22 10.07
C TRP A 145 3.13 -18.45 11.38
N PHE A 146 2.77 -19.10 12.49
CA PHE A 146 2.85 -18.50 13.84
C PHE A 146 4.27 -18.22 14.33
N ASN A 147 5.30 -18.74 13.65
CA ASN A 147 6.68 -18.37 13.96
C ASN A 147 7.00 -16.95 13.45
N LEU A 148 6.25 -16.46 12.47
CA LEU A 148 6.47 -15.17 11.82
C LEU A 148 5.44 -14.12 12.25
N PHE A 149 4.17 -14.50 12.33
CA PHE A 149 3.05 -13.60 12.55
C PHE A 149 2.30 -13.94 13.83
N ASP A 150 1.69 -12.93 14.43
CA ASP A 150 0.73 -13.08 15.52
C ASP A 150 -0.52 -13.85 15.06
N SER A 151 -1.28 -14.34 16.04
CA SER A 151 -2.57 -14.96 15.75
C SER A 151 -3.51 -13.93 15.11
N THR A 152 -4.27 -14.38 14.11
CA THR A 152 -5.30 -13.56 13.44
C THR A 152 -6.55 -13.34 14.30
N SER A 153 -6.65 -14.01 15.46
CA SER A 153 -7.79 -13.96 16.39
C SER A 153 -7.37 -14.47 17.77
N ASN A 154 -8.04 -14.01 18.83
CA ASN A 154 -7.92 -14.56 20.19
C ASN A 154 -8.62 -15.93 20.35
N CYS A 155 -9.45 -16.36 19.39
CA CYS A 155 -10.15 -17.63 19.43
C CYS A 155 -9.29 -18.77 18.87
N SER A 156 -9.00 -19.76 19.73
CA SER A 156 -8.27 -20.98 19.35
C SER A 156 -9.17 -22.09 18.79
N TYR A 157 -8.70 -22.76 17.74
CA TYR A 157 -9.32 -23.98 17.20
C TYR A 157 -9.46 -25.09 18.25
N ALA A 158 -8.40 -25.36 19.02
CA ALA A 158 -8.36 -26.46 19.97
C ALA A 158 -9.40 -26.31 21.09
N LYS A 159 -9.63 -25.07 21.54
CA LYS A 159 -10.49 -24.75 22.69
C LYS A 159 -11.93 -24.45 22.28
N HIS A 160 -12.14 -23.68 21.22
CA HIS A 160 -13.45 -23.11 20.89
C HIS A 160 -14.15 -23.78 19.69
N VAL A 161 -13.44 -24.64 18.95
CA VAL A 161 -13.96 -25.30 17.73
C VAL A 161 -13.94 -26.82 17.85
N ARG A 162 -12.80 -27.43 18.24
CA ARG A 162 -12.64 -28.89 18.31
C ARG A 162 -13.75 -29.63 19.08
N PRO A 163 -14.30 -29.11 20.19
CA PRO A 163 -15.39 -29.78 20.92
C PRO A 163 -16.72 -29.87 20.15
N PHE A 164 -16.89 -29.13 19.06
CA PHE A 164 -18.15 -29.02 18.31
C PHE A 164 -18.11 -29.74 16.96
N ILE A 165 -17.13 -30.61 16.72
CA ILE A 165 -17.04 -31.42 15.49
C ILE A 165 -18.09 -32.55 15.56
N PRO A 166 -18.78 -32.91 14.45
CA PRO A 166 -18.61 -32.42 13.07
C PRO A 166 -19.16 -31.01 12.82
N LEU A 167 -18.59 -30.32 11.84
CA LEU A 167 -18.97 -28.94 11.47
C LEU A 167 -19.74 -28.93 10.15
N ASN A 168 -20.81 -28.14 10.08
CA ASN A 168 -21.52 -27.86 8.84
C ASN A 168 -20.69 -26.93 7.94
N GLU A 169 -20.79 -27.14 6.63
CA GLU A 169 -20.12 -26.30 5.63
C GLU A 169 -20.79 -24.92 5.54
N TYR A 170 -19.96 -23.91 5.26
CA TYR A 170 -20.44 -22.57 4.92
C TYR A 170 -21.02 -22.54 3.50
N LEU A 171 -22.32 -22.32 3.42
CA LEU A 171 -23.15 -22.20 2.23
C LEU A 171 -23.36 -20.75 1.83
N ASP A 172 -23.85 -19.93 2.75
CA ASP A 172 -24.25 -18.54 2.49
C ASP A 172 -24.22 -17.68 3.77
N LEU A 173 -24.60 -16.41 3.62
CA LEU A 173 -24.60 -15.41 4.69
C LEU A 173 -25.73 -15.59 5.72
N GLU A 174 -26.80 -16.31 5.36
CA GLU A 174 -28.02 -16.43 6.17
C GLU A 174 -27.94 -17.57 7.19
N GLN A 175 -27.06 -18.54 6.99
CA GLN A 175 -26.85 -19.66 7.91
C GLN A 175 -26.63 -19.21 9.36
N SER A 176 -27.49 -19.67 10.26
CA SER A 176 -27.55 -19.24 11.65
C SER A 176 -26.57 -19.97 12.57
N GLU A 177 -26.02 -21.12 12.15
CA GLU A 177 -25.16 -21.96 12.98
C GLU A 177 -23.96 -21.18 13.52
N ARG A 178 -23.61 -21.42 14.78
CA ARG A 178 -22.53 -20.67 15.43
C ARG A 178 -21.18 -20.94 14.79
N ILE A 179 -20.85 -22.20 14.48
CA ILE A 179 -19.58 -22.58 13.87
C ILE A 179 -19.84 -23.21 12.52
N LEU A 180 -19.18 -22.69 11.49
CA LEU A 180 -19.19 -23.24 10.13
C LEU A 180 -17.76 -23.49 9.65
N ILE A 181 -17.56 -24.46 8.76
CA ILE A 181 -16.28 -24.69 8.08
C ILE A 181 -16.32 -24.16 6.66
N PHE A 182 -15.30 -23.39 6.27
CA PHE A 182 -15.18 -22.79 4.95
C PHE A 182 -14.36 -23.68 4.02
N SER A 183 -14.88 -23.95 2.83
CA SER A 183 -14.24 -24.76 1.80
C SER A 183 -13.92 -23.90 0.59
N ILE A 184 -12.64 -23.54 0.42
CA ILE A 184 -12.21 -22.67 -0.69
C ILE A 184 -12.42 -23.35 -2.04
N SER A 185 -12.26 -24.67 -2.12
CA SER A 185 -12.48 -25.44 -3.35
C SER A 185 -13.94 -25.41 -3.79
N SER A 186 -14.90 -25.53 -2.85
CA SER A 186 -16.33 -25.49 -3.17
C SER A 186 -16.78 -24.12 -3.70
N ARG A 187 -16.10 -23.05 -3.29
CA ARG A 187 -16.47 -21.66 -3.61
C ARG A 187 -15.64 -21.03 -4.71
N TYR A 188 -14.75 -21.77 -5.38
CA TYR A 188 -13.76 -21.18 -6.28
C TYR A 188 -14.37 -20.28 -7.38
N GLY A 189 -15.56 -20.64 -7.90
CA GLY A 189 -16.29 -19.84 -8.89
C GLY A 189 -17.02 -18.61 -8.33
N GLU A 190 -17.23 -18.53 -7.01
CA GLU A 190 -17.91 -17.44 -6.31
C GLU A 190 -16.94 -16.49 -5.61
N ILE A 191 -15.64 -16.80 -5.61
CA ILE A 191 -14.63 -15.96 -4.96
C ILE A 191 -14.63 -14.60 -5.63
N ARG A 192 -15.15 -13.61 -4.91
CA ARG A 192 -15.13 -12.18 -5.26
C ARG A 192 -13.71 -11.66 -5.11
N ALA A 193 -12.81 -12.12 -5.98
CA ALA A 193 -11.39 -12.11 -5.71
C ALA A 193 -10.79 -10.70 -5.72
N PHE A 194 -11.30 -9.78 -6.55
CA PHE A 194 -10.67 -8.48 -6.77
C PHE A 194 -11.59 -7.33 -7.25
N ASP A 195 -12.90 -7.50 -7.42
CA ASP A 195 -13.75 -6.43 -8.00
C ASP A 195 -14.61 -5.68 -6.99
N TYR A 196 -14.60 -6.09 -5.72
CA TYR A 196 -15.54 -5.61 -4.72
C TYR A 196 -14.84 -5.05 -3.49
N ILE A 197 -15.39 -3.96 -2.96
CA ILE A 197 -15.02 -3.40 -1.66
C ILE A 197 -16.31 -3.17 -0.86
N PRO A 198 -16.24 -3.18 0.49
CA PRO A 198 -17.37 -2.78 1.33
C PRO A 198 -17.89 -1.38 0.95
N GLN A 199 -19.20 -1.22 0.87
CA GLN A 199 -19.85 0.04 0.48
C GLN A 199 -19.44 1.21 1.40
N GLN A 200 -19.15 0.92 2.66
CA GLN A 200 -18.65 1.87 3.65
C GLN A 200 -17.30 2.50 3.24
N LEU A 201 -16.52 1.80 2.42
CA LEU A 201 -15.22 2.24 1.91
C LEU A 201 -15.31 2.96 0.55
N LYS A 202 -16.51 3.18 -0.01
CA LYS A 202 -16.69 3.85 -1.33
C LYS A 202 -15.98 5.21 -1.48
N LYS A 203 -15.70 5.90 -0.37
CA LYS A 203 -14.96 7.17 -0.41
C LYS A 203 -13.55 7.01 -1.00
N ILE A 204 -12.97 5.81 -0.94
CA ILE A 204 -11.63 5.54 -1.43
C ILE A 204 -11.47 5.73 -2.94
N PHE A 205 -12.54 5.58 -3.73
CA PHE A 205 -12.53 5.85 -5.17
C PHE A 205 -12.05 7.28 -5.50
N LYS A 206 -12.20 8.22 -4.57
CA LYS A 206 -11.71 9.60 -4.74
C LYS A 206 -10.21 9.76 -4.46
N TYR A 207 -9.58 8.80 -3.77
CA TYR A 207 -8.28 8.97 -3.13
C TYR A 207 -7.23 7.93 -3.54
N HIS A 208 -7.66 6.76 -4.04
CA HIS A 208 -6.76 5.70 -4.51
C HIS A 208 -7.09 5.31 -5.95
N ALA A 209 -6.05 5.19 -6.79
CA ALA A 209 -6.21 4.83 -8.20
C ALA A 209 -6.68 3.37 -8.41
N ASN A 210 -6.52 2.53 -7.40
CA ASN A 210 -7.00 1.14 -7.40
C ASN A 210 -7.61 0.76 -6.04
N PRO A 211 -8.87 1.16 -5.77
CA PRO A 211 -9.59 0.91 -4.52
C PRO A 211 -9.56 -0.52 -4.01
N SER A 212 -9.81 -1.48 -4.91
CA SER A 212 -9.83 -2.89 -4.58
C SER A 212 -8.49 -3.37 -4.06
N HIS A 213 -7.40 -3.07 -4.77
CA HIS A 213 -6.07 -3.49 -4.34
C HIS A 213 -5.68 -2.90 -2.99
N TRP A 214 -6.07 -1.65 -2.72
CA TRP A 214 -5.87 -1.06 -1.40
C TRP A 214 -6.62 -1.83 -0.32
N PHE A 215 -7.89 -2.17 -0.56
CA PHE A 215 -8.73 -2.91 0.39
C PHE A 215 -8.17 -4.30 0.70
N HIS A 216 -7.83 -5.08 -0.34
CA HIS A 216 -7.18 -6.38 -0.15
C HIS A 216 -5.80 -6.26 0.51
N GLY A 217 -5.09 -5.16 0.26
CA GLY A 217 -3.85 -4.81 0.96
C GLY A 217 -4.05 -4.63 2.47
N GLN A 218 -5.18 -4.06 2.91
CA GLN A 218 -5.52 -3.97 4.33
C GLN A 218 -5.81 -5.34 4.95
N LEU A 219 -6.47 -6.25 4.23
CA LEU A 219 -6.67 -7.63 4.71
C LEU A 219 -5.34 -8.35 4.91
N ILE A 220 -4.42 -8.21 3.95
CA ILE A 220 -3.06 -8.77 4.07
C ILE A 220 -2.29 -8.12 5.23
N ARG A 221 -2.38 -6.79 5.39
CA ARG A 221 -1.78 -6.07 6.53
C ARG A 221 -2.21 -6.66 7.87
N TYR A 222 -3.49 -7.00 8.02
CA TYR A 222 -4.01 -7.60 9.25
C TYR A 222 -3.44 -9.01 9.47
N ILE A 223 -3.43 -9.84 8.42
CA ILE A 223 -2.95 -11.22 8.47
C ILE A 223 -1.42 -11.29 8.69
N TRP A 224 -0.69 -10.30 8.20
CA TRP A 224 0.76 -10.17 8.36
C TRP A 224 1.16 -9.37 9.60
N LYS A 225 0.30 -9.29 10.62
CA LYS A 225 0.68 -8.72 11.91
C LYS A 225 1.89 -9.47 12.46
N GLU A 226 3.06 -8.87 12.37
CA GLU A 226 4.33 -9.48 12.74
C GLU A 226 4.37 -9.73 14.25
N ASN A 227 4.87 -10.88 14.67
CA ASN A 227 5.19 -11.06 16.08
C ASN A 227 6.43 -10.24 16.46
N LYS A 228 6.63 -10.01 17.77
CA LYS A 228 7.74 -9.18 18.28
C LYS A 228 9.12 -9.61 17.78
N LYS A 229 9.34 -10.92 17.57
CA LYS A 229 10.62 -11.46 17.09
C LYS A 229 10.84 -11.07 15.62
N THR A 230 9.83 -11.28 14.78
CA THR A 230 9.86 -10.92 13.35
C THR A 230 10.00 -9.42 13.17
N GLU A 231 9.23 -8.63 13.90
CA GLU A 231 9.28 -7.16 13.85
C GLU A 231 10.70 -6.64 14.15
N LYS A 232 11.35 -7.18 15.19
CA LYS A 232 12.75 -6.83 15.51
C LYS A 232 13.70 -7.20 14.38
N LEU A 233 13.56 -8.40 13.80
CA LEU A 233 14.42 -8.87 12.71
C LEU A 233 14.23 -8.01 11.46
N VAL A 234 12.98 -7.68 11.10
CA VAL A 234 12.64 -6.82 9.97
C VAL A 234 13.23 -5.43 10.15
N LYS A 235 13.07 -4.81 11.34
CA LYS A 235 13.68 -3.51 11.65
C LYS A 235 15.21 -3.53 11.52
N GLN A 236 15.86 -4.59 11.99
CA GLN A 236 17.33 -4.76 11.85
C GLN A 236 17.77 -4.93 10.40
N MET A 237 16.96 -5.58 9.55
CA MET A 237 17.27 -5.71 8.12
C MET A 237 17.06 -4.38 7.40
N ILE A 238 15.96 -3.67 7.70
CA ILE A 238 15.66 -2.36 7.12
C ILE A 238 16.76 -1.34 7.43
N SER A 239 17.29 -1.33 8.67
CA SER A 239 18.35 -0.38 9.06
C SER A 239 19.68 -0.57 8.32
N ARG A 240 19.88 -1.72 7.65
CA ARG A 240 21.08 -2.00 6.84
C ARG A 240 20.94 -1.56 5.40
N ILE A 241 19.72 -1.22 4.96
CA ILE A 241 19.45 -0.79 3.61
C ILE A 241 19.45 0.74 3.62
N PRO A 242 20.28 1.41 2.80
CA PRO A 242 20.36 2.86 2.75
C PRO A 242 19.18 3.46 1.98
N PHE A 243 17.97 3.35 2.54
CA PHE A 243 16.73 3.84 1.92
C PHE A 243 16.74 5.34 1.61
N GLU A 244 17.57 6.10 2.32
CA GLU A 244 17.72 7.56 2.16
C GLU A 244 18.57 7.96 0.93
N CYS A 245 19.39 7.03 0.38
CA CYS A 245 20.37 7.35 -0.64
C CYS A 245 19.81 7.48 -2.07
N GLY A 246 18.48 7.47 -2.25
CA GLY A 246 17.84 7.72 -3.54
C GLY A 246 16.54 6.95 -3.76
N PRO A 247 15.91 7.11 -4.94
CA PRO A 247 14.76 6.30 -5.30
C PRO A 247 15.18 4.84 -5.44
N ILE A 248 14.53 3.95 -4.68
CA ILE A 248 14.75 2.51 -4.74
C ILE A 248 13.62 1.87 -5.55
N VAL A 249 14.00 1.01 -6.50
CA VAL A 249 13.07 0.19 -7.28
C VAL A 249 13.28 -1.26 -6.89
N GLY A 250 12.24 -1.90 -6.35
CA GLY A 250 12.26 -3.33 -6.05
C GLY A 250 12.07 -4.16 -7.32
N ILE A 251 12.96 -5.12 -7.56
CA ILE A 251 12.86 -6.08 -8.66
C ILE A 251 12.72 -7.48 -8.06
N HIS A 252 11.63 -8.19 -8.39
CA HIS A 252 11.45 -9.58 -8.02
C HIS A 252 11.55 -10.46 -9.27
N VAL A 253 12.67 -11.18 -9.39
CA VAL A 253 12.91 -12.11 -10.51
C VAL A 253 12.56 -13.52 -10.06
N ARG A 254 11.40 -14.01 -10.51
CA ARG A 254 10.93 -15.37 -10.23
C ARG A 254 11.47 -16.35 -11.29
N ARG A 255 12.20 -17.38 -10.88
CA ARG A 255 12.84 -18.39 -11.77
C ARG A 255 12.34 -19.81 -11.42
N THR A 256 13.27 -20.75 -11.24
CA THR A 256 13.11 -22.10 -10.64
C THR A 256 11.78 -22.80 -10.94
N ASP A 257 10.99 -23.07 -9.91
CA ASP A 257 9.79 -23.91 -9.84
C ASP A 257 8.59 -23.41 -10.67
N LYS A 258 8.76 -22.34 -11.46
CA LYS A 258 7.65 -21.61 -12.09
C LYS A 258 7.85 -21.33 -13.57
N ILE A 259 8.86 -21.95 -14.18
CA ILE A 259 9.09 -21.90 -15.63
C ILE A 259 7.88 -22.47 -16.40
N THR A 260 7.09 -23.34 -15.77
CA THR A 260 5.83 -23.89 -16.31
C THR A 260 4.64 -22.93 -16.22
N GLU A 261 4.65 -21.95 -15.32
CA GLU A 261 3.55 -20.99 -15.13
C GLU A 261 3.81 -19.63 -15.77
N THR A 262 5.08 -19.26 -15.96
CA THR A 262 5.47 -18.00 -16.59
C THR A 262 6.69 -18.18 -17.47
N LYS A 263 6.75 -17.41 -18.56
CA LYS A 263 7.93 -17.35 -19.43
C LYS A 263 9.13 -16.87 -18.63
N LEU A 264 10.27 -17.54 -18.84
CA LEU A 264 11.56 -17.09 -18.32
C LEU A 264 11.95 -15.78 -19.00
N ARG A 265 12.28 -14.78 -18.20
CA ARG A 265 12.65 -13.43 -18.65
C ARG A 265 14.07 -13.13 -18.21
N LYS A 266 14.88 -12.57 -19.11
CA LYS A 266 16.26 -12.23 -18.77
C LYS A 266 16.29 -11.01 -17.84
N LEU A 267 17.35 -10.86 -17.04
CA LEU A 267 17.44 -9.79 -16.04
C LEU A 267 17.43 -8.40 -16.71
N GLU A 268 18.03 -8.30 -17.89
CA GLU A 268 18.16 -7.08 -18.68
C GLU A 268 16.78 -6.48 -19.01
N GLU A 269 15.76 -7.32 -19.26
CA GLU A 269 14.39 -6.88 -19.51
C GLU A 269 13.79 -6.13 -18.31
N TYR A 270 14.15 -6.51 -17.08
CA TYR A 270 13.74 -5.80 -15.86
C TYR A 270 14.54 -4.51 -15.66
N MET A 271 15.83 -4.54 -16.01
CA MET A 271 16.73 -3.39 -15.84
C MET A 271 16.38 -2.23 -16.76
N VAL A 272 15.94 -2.49 -17.99
CA VAL A 272 15.44 -1.45 -18.91
C VAL A 272 14.28 -0.69 -18.27
N ARG A 273 13.24 -1.40 -17.80
CA ARG A 273 12.08 -0.77 -17.14
C ARG A 273 12.45 -0.05 -15.85
N THR A 274 13.44 -0.57 -15.13
CA THR A 274 13.93 0.03 -13.89
C THR A 274 14.64 1.36 -14.18
N ARG A 275 15.50 1.39 -15.21
CA ARG A 275 16.19 2.60 -15.65
C ARG A 275 15.18 3.66 -16.10
N ASP A 276 14.22 3.30 -16.96
CA ASP A 276 13.18 4.24 -17.41
C ASP A 276 12.40 4.85 -16.23
N ARG A 277 12.12 4.03 -15.21
CA ARG A 277 11.41 4.48 -14.01
C ARG A 277 12.26 5.41 -13.16
N ILE A 278 13.55 5.08 -12.96
CA ILE A 278 14.51 5.89 -12.22
C ILE A 278 14.73 7.22 -12.94
N ASP A 279 14.95 7.21 -14.26
CA ASP A 279 15.11 8.41 -15.08
C ASP A 279 13.87 9.29 -15.03
N THR A 280 12.68 8.70 -15.05
CA THR A 280 11.44 9.44 -14.80
C THR A 280 11.48 10.08 -13.41
N ILE A 281 11.81 9.34 -12.35
CA ILE A 281 11.85 9.92 -11.00
C ILE A 281 12.87 11.04 -10.90
N TYR A 282 14.06 10.89 -11.49
CA TYR A 282 15.09 11.92 -11.47
C TYR A 282 14.73 13.12 -12.34
N ARG A 283 14.17 12.95 -13.54
CA ARG A 283 13.61 14.06 -14.33
C ARG A 283 12.55 14.82 -13.54
N TRP A 284 11.74 14.11 -12.76
CA TRP A 284 10.73 14.72 -11.89
C TRP A 284 11.34 15.41 -10.66
N LYS A 285 12.35 14.82 -10.01
CA LYS A 285 13.09 15.44 -8.89
C LYS A 285 13.90 16.64 -9.35
N ILE A 286 14.57 16.55 -10.49
CA ILE A 286 15.28 17.63 -11.16
C ILE A 286 14.27 18.69 -11.59
N SER A 287 13.10 18.35 -12.14
CA SER A 287 12.04 19.34 -12.39
C SER A 287 11.42 19.95 -11.11
N MET A 288 11.49 19.27 -9.96
CA MET A 288 11.10 19.80 -8.65
C MET A 288 12.21 20.61 -7.97
N SER A 289 13.48 20.34 -8.28
CA SER A 289 14.67 20.99 -7.69
C SER A 289 15.22 22.11 -8.58
N ILE A 290 14.97 22.04 -9.89
CA ILE A 290 15.21 23.10 -10.87
C ILE A 290 13.95 23.97 -10.89
N LEU A 291 13.84 24.76 -9.81
CA LEU A 291 13.32 26.12 -9.86
C LEU A 291 14.38 27.04 -9.22
N SER A 292 15.62 26.87 -9.69
CA SER A 292 16.74 27.78 -9.51
C SER A 292 17.65 27.67 -10.74
N ILE A 293 17.46 28.65 -11.63
CA ILE A 293 18.37 29.30 -12.59
C ILE A 293 19.23 28.43 -13.53
N ILE A 294 19.11 28.80 -14.81
CA ILE A 294 19.80 28.39 -16.04
C ILE A 294 21.30 28.75 -15.98
N ASP A 295 22.15 27.96 -16.66
CA ASP A 295 23.15 28.58 -17.53
C ASP A 295 23.24 27.85 -18.88
N ILE A 296 22.95 28.62 -19.92
CA ILE A 296 23.33 28.39 -21.31
C ILE A 296 24.70 29.05 -21.43
N ILE A 297 25.74 28.27 -21.74
CA ILE A 297 26.91 28.80 -22.44
C ILE A 297 27.33 27.76 -23.48
N GLU A 298 27.08 28.10 -24.74
CA GLU A 298 27.77 27.54 -25.90
C GLU A 298 29.26 27.92 -25.85
N ARG A 299 30.14 26.96 -26.11
CA ARG A 299 31.24 27.09 -27.08
C ARG A 299 31.52 25.74 -27.72
#